data_AF-A0A3C0KPT9-F1
#
_entry.id   AF-A0A3C0KPT9-F1
#
_cell.length_a   1.000
_cell.length_b   1.000
_cell.length_c   1.000
_cell.angle_alpha   90.00
_cell.angle_beta   90.00
_cell.angle_gamma   90.00
#
_symmetry.space_group_name_H-M   'P 1'
#
loop_
_entity.id
_entity.type
_entity.pdbx_description
1 polymer ?
#
loop_
_entity_poly.entity_id
_entity_poly.type
_entity_poly.pdbx_seq_one_letter_code
_entity_poly.pdbx_strand_id
1 'polypeptide(L)' 'MSISKSDPRKVMIVAGEASGDLHGANLVRAMHRLDSSLEFYGVGGPKMKAAGV' A
#
# COMPACT_ATOMS: atom_id res chain seq x y z
N MET A 1 13.08 12.03 20.44
CA MET A 1 12.54 11.91 19.07
C MET A 1 11.07 11.54 19.19
N SER A 2 10.19 12.55 19.32
CA SER A 2 8.75 12.31 19.42
C SER A 2 8.22 12.06 18.01
N ILE A 3 7.66 10.87 17.78
CA ILE A 3 6.87 10.61 16.58
C ILE A 3 5.57 11.37 16.80
N SER A 4 5.46 12.57 16.23
CA SER A 4 4.20 13.28 16.16
C SER A 4 3.21 12.39 15.42
N LYS A 5 1.98 12.28 15.93
CA LYS A 5 0.89 11.46 15.38
C LYS A 5 0.42 11.92 13.98
N SER A 6 1.15 12.85 13.36
CA SER A 6 0.79 13.62 12.16
C SER A 6 1.52 13.20 10.90
N ASP A 7 2.55 12.34 10.96
CA ASP A 7 3.18 11.83 9.74
C ASP A 7 2.37 10.67 9.15
N PRO A 8 2.09 10.68 7.83
CA PRO A 8 1.41 9.59 7.18
C PRO A 8 2.20 8.29 7.36
N ARG A 9 1.50 7.25 7.82
CA ARG A 9 2.14 5.95 8.06
C ARG A 9 2.45 5.31 6.72
N LYS A 10 3.73 5.09 6.46
CA LYS A 10 4.20 4.45 5.22
C LYS A 10 4.23 2.93 5.38
N VAL A 11 3.71 2.21 4.39
CA VAL A 11 3.65 0.75 4.34
C VAL A 11 4.39 0.26 3.11
N MET A 12 5.42 -0.56 3.32
CA MET A 12 6.11 -1.25 2.23
C MET A 12 5.38 -2.55 1.89
N ILE A 13 5.13 -2.80 0.60
CA ILE A 13 4.51 -4.04 0.12
C ILE A 13 5.24 -4.57 -1.12
N VAL A 14 5.49 -5.88 -1.15
CA VAL A 14 6.22 -6.54 -2.24
C VAL A 14 5.44 -7.76 -2.73
N ALA A 15 5.23 -7.86 -4.04
CA ALA A 15 4.65 -9.01 -4.72
C ALA A 15 5.49 -9.41 -5.93
N GLY A 16 5.89 -10.69 -6.00
CA GLY A 16 6.71 -11.24 -7.10
C GLY A 16 5.92 -11.98 -8.19
N GLU A 17 4.62 -12.23 -7.98
CA GLU A 17 3.77 -13.00 -8.88
C GLU A 17 2.48 -12.25 -9.20
N ALA A 18 1.82 -12.59 -10.31
CA ALA A 18 0.56 -11.97 -10.74
C ALA A 18 -0.58 -12.16 -9.72
N SER A 19 -0.59 -13.29 -9.02
CA SER A 19 -1.50 -13.55 -7.90
C SER A 19 -1.26 -12.54 -6.77
N GLY A 20 0.00 -12.32 -6.39
CA GLY A 20 0.40 -11.33 -5.39
C GLY A 20 0.03 -9.90 -5.79
N ASP A 21 0.18 -9.53 -7.07
CA ASP A 21 -0.23 -8.22 -7.60
C ASP A 21 -1.74 -7.98 -7.42
N LEU A 22 -2.57 -8.98 -7.74
CA LEU A 22 -4.01 -8.89 -7.55
C LEU A 22 -4.40 -8.72 -6.08
N HIS A 23 -3.83 -9.56 -5.19
CA HIS A 23 -4.16 -9.52 -3.77
C HIS A 23 -3.62 -8.25 -3.10
N GLY A 24 -2.39 -7.84 -3.42
CA GLY A 24 -1.78 -6.61 -2.93
C GLY A 24 -2.58 -5.37 -3.30
N ALA A 25 -3.04 -5.28 -4.55
CA ALA A 25 -3.90 -4.18 -4.99
C ALA A 25 -5.23 -4.11 -4.21
N ASN A 26 -5.84 -5.27 -3.92
CA ASN A 26 -7.08 -5.32 -3.14
C ASN A 26 -6.86 -4.95 -1.67
N LEU A 27 -5.73 -5.36 -1.09
CA LEU A 27 -5.33 -4.97 0.26
C LEU A 27 -5.15 -3.46 0.36
N VAL A 28 -4.39 -2.84 -0.55
CA VAL A 28 -4.13 -1.39 -0.58
C VAL A 28 -5.45 -0.62 -0.66
N ARG A 29 -6.35 -1.01 -1.57
CA ARG A 29 -7.68 -0.38 -1.67
C ARG A 29 -8.50 -0.53 -0.39
N ALA A 30 -8.45 -1.69 0.26
CA ALA A 30 -9.17 -1.92 1.51
C ALA A 30 -8.59 -1.09 2.66
N MET A 31 -7.27 -0.99 2.76
CA MET A 31 -6.60 -0.20 3.77
C MET A 31 -6.85 1.30 3.59
N HIS A 32 -6.81 1.82 2.36
CA HIS A 32 -7.18 3.22 2.09
C HIS A 32 -8.64 3.55 2.44
N ARG A 33 -9.57 2.60 2.33
CA ARG A 33 -10.96 2.81 2.80
C ARG A 33 -11.05 2.93 4.32
N LEU A 34 -10.14 2.30 5.06
CA LEU A 34 -10.10 2.37 6.52
C LEU A 34 -9.32 3.60 7.01
N ASP A 35 -8.24 3.94 6.31
CA ASP A 35 -7.38 5.07 6.62
C ASP A 35 -6.76 5.62 5.33
N SER A 36 -7.28 6.75 4.86
CA SER A 36 -6.79 7.41 3.65
C SER A 36 -5.46 8.13 3.85
N SER A 37 -4.93 8.22 5.07
CA SER A 37 -3.62 8.82 5.37
C SER A 37 -2.45 7.84 5.19
N LEU A 38 -2.72 6.56 4.94
CA LEU A 38 -1.69 5.57 4.65
C LEU A 38 -1.02 5.88 3.31
N GLU A 39 0.30 5.74 3.26
CA GLU A 39 1.07 5.79 2.02
C GLU A 39 1.64 4.41 1.73
N PHE A 40 1.48 3.91 0.51
CA PHE A 40 2.05 2.63 0.09
C PHE A 40 3.22 2.85 -0.86
N TYR A 41 4.21 1.96 -0.78
CA TYR A 41 5.33 1.91 -1.70
C TYR A 41 5.87 0.48 -1.81
N GLY A 42 6.53 0.15 -2.91
CA GLY A 42 7.28 -1.11 -3.03
C GLY A 42 7.32 -1.65 -4.45
N VAL A 43 7.26 -2.98 -4.57
CA VAL A 43 7.43 -3.68 -5.86
C VAL A 43 6.23 -4.57 -6.10
N GLY A 44 5.59 -4.44 -7.25
CA GLY A 44 4.44 -5.24 -7.64
C GLY A 44 4.16 -5.12 -9.13
N GLY A 45 3.04 -5.69 -9.56
CA GLY A 45 2.60 -5.62 -10.95
C GLY A 45 1.73 -4.38 -11.25
N PRO A 46 1.07 -4.37 -12.42
CA PRO A 46 0.24 -3.26 -12.85
C PRO A 46 -0.95 -2.97 -11.93
N LYS A 47 -1.51 -3.97 -11.22
CA LYS A 47 -2.67 -3.76 -10.36
C LYS A 47 -2.30 -3.03 -9.08
N MET A 48 -1.16 -3.36 -8.48
CA MET A 48 -0.62 -2.67 -7.30
C MET A 48 -0.24 -1.23 -7.66
N LYS A 49 0.41 -1.02 -8.80
CA LYS A 49 0.71 0.33 -9.31
C LYS A 49 -0.57 1.16 -9.49
N ALA A 50 -1.62 0.57 -10.07
CA ALA A 50 -2.91 1.23 -10.22
C ALA A 50 -3.66 1.46 -8.89
N ALA A 51 -3.29 0.75 -7.83
CA ALA A 51 -3.85 0.94 -6.49
C ALA A 51 -3.12 2.01 -5.66
N GLY A 52 -1.99 2.54 -6.15
CA GLY A 52 -1.21 3.59 -5.47
C GLY A 52 0.04 3.09 -4.74
N VAL A 53 0.56 1.92 -5.10
CA VAL A 53 1.87 1.39 -4.64
C VAL A 53 3.00 1.84 -5.57
#